data_AF-A0AAF0EAB0-F1
#
_entry.id   AF-A0AAF0EAB0-F1
#
_cell.length_a   1.000
_cell.length_b   1.000
_cell.length_c   1.000
_cell.angle_alpha   90.00
_cell.angle_beta   90.00
_cell.angle_gamma   90.00
#
_symmetry.space_group_name_H-M   'P 1'
#
loop_
_entity.id
_entity.type
_entity.pdbx_description
1 polymer ?
#
loop_
_entity_poly.entity_id
_entity_poly.type
_entity_poly.pdbx_seq_one_letter_code
_entity_poly.pdbx_strand_id
1 'polypeptide(L)'
;MDGAPQADLRRERAQAVRAAWAQDLHTLCRTRSGADAVWRTDGSGACAAHTTLVGVRARGAVRAALLGHKRLFRSAYHVALPLPVLESVLAWAYTGAVPDVPALARALGCSEVDARACVAAEPAHDWCAYVAAHPRGAPRDAWHAALVSVRWPAMRTAPWRALPRAAQRHVVSLLYAGCLASTPCAVHELLACADVLHAHAWPQAAQLLSAAAWAQAAPSEARSVMTHAVACDDAALQAAVLAWMCSSEAGAAVLPAVPRALHGALGAQLLTAPPSTRLAFIEALYTSGVPSALHPMVAASFAAMLGTPRGQALLACSSPVVDVLVSILLTTLHAESAPALYAVLVGDVMLADEQPLAPGRAWDVLEQARRTVVQYLRHHWVAARAARAFDALPAWCLKELAAELDLEAQALRVAPAQAPAPASDASSVRGMTSAGLAQTRAPEQRGPASLYAAVLNKSAARAGA
;
A
#
# COMPACT_ATOMS: atom_id res chain seq x y z
N MET A 1 -5.76 12.98 -11.43
CA MET A 1 -6.12 13.24 -10.01
C MET A 1 -5.10 12.50 -9.14
N ASP A 2 -3.81 12.79 -9.31
CA ASP A 2 -2.76 11.79 -8.99
C ASP A 2 -2.03 12.06 -7.66
N GLY A 3 -2.51 13.01 -6.84
CA GLY A 3 -1.85 13.43 -5.59
C GLY A 3 -2.53 13.03 -4.29
N ALA A 4 -3.75 12.48 -4.32
CA ALA A 4 -4.55 12.22 -3.11
C ALA A 4 -3.89 11.25 -2.10
N PRO A 5 -3.46 10.03 -2.49
CA PRO A 5 -2.92 9.06 -1.52
C PRO A 5 -1.57 9.49 -0.93
N GLN A 6 -0.76 10.23 -1.68
CA GLN A 6 0.54 10.73 -1.22
C GLN A 6 0.38 11.82 -0.15
N ALA A 7 -0.57 12.74 -0.37
CA ALA A 7 -0.85 13.84 0.55
C ALA A 7 -1.45 13.34 1.88
N ASP A 8 -2.29 12.31 1.83
CA ASP A 8 -2.96 11.77 3.01
C ASP A 8 -1.97 11.04 3.93
N LEU A 9 -1.11 10.16 3.39
CA LEU A 9 -0.09 9.46 4.19
C LEU A 9 0.88 10.45 4.86
N ARG A 10 1.32 11.48 4.12
CA ARG A 10 2.18 12.54 4.68
C ARG A 10 1.47 13.29 5.80
N ARG A 11 0.19 13.63 5.63
CA ARG A 11 -0.60 14.35 6.63
C ARG A 11 -0.77 13.53 7.90
N GLU A 12 -1.13 12.27 7.77
CA GLU A 12 -1.28 11.33 8.90
C GLU A 12 0.01 11.24 9.72
N ARG A 13 1.16 11.02 9.05
CA ARG A 13 2.47 10.94 9.72
C ARG A 13 2.88 12.26 10.36
N ALA A 14 2.55 13.39 9.73
CA ALA A 14 2.82 14.70 10.29
C ALA A 14 2.02 14.93 11.59
N GLN A 15 0.77 14.49 11.63
CA GLN A 15 -0.05 14.54 12.84
C GLN A 15 0.51 13.63 13.93
N ALA A 16 0.91 12.40 13.61
CA ALA A 16 1.50 11.46 14.57
C ALA A 16 2.80 12.01 15.19
N VAL A 17 3.70 12.56 14.38
CA VAL A 17 4.94 13.19 14.88
C VAL A 17 4.63 14.40 15.77
N ARG A 18 3.68 15.25 15.36
CA ARG A 18 3.28 16.42 16.14
C ARG A 18 2.66 16.04 17.48
N ALA A 19 1.80 15.02 17.50
CA ALA A 19 1.18 14.52 18.72
C ALA A 19 2.22 13.99 19.71
N ALA A 20 3.16 13.17 19.22
CA ALA A 20 4.25 12.68 20.05
C ALA A 20 5.16 13.84 20.53
N TRP A 21 5.38 14.87 19.70
CA TRP A 21 6.17 16.04 20.09
C TRP A 21 5.51 16.85 21.19
N ALA A 22 4.19 17.05 21.10
CA ALA A 22 3.43 17.64 22.19
C ALA A 22 3.54 16.81 23.48
N GLN A 23 3.50 15.48 23.40
CA GLN A 23 3.66 14.60 24.56
C GLN A 23 5.04 14.74 25.23
N ASP A 24 6.11 14.88 24.44
CA ASP A 24 7.45 15.10 24.99
C ASP A 24 7.56 16.45 25.71
N LEU A 25 6.93 17.49 25.17
CA LEU A 25 6.87 18.79 25.83
C LEU A 25 6.10 18.72 27.16
N HIS A 26 5.03 17.93 27.24
CA HIS A 26 4.35 17.67 28.51
C HIS A 26 5.25 16.92 29.51
N THR A 27 6.05 15.96 29.02
CA THR A 27 7.02 15.22 29.83
C THR A 27 8.11 16.13 30.38
N LEU A 28 8.68 17.00 29.53
CA LEU A 28 9.65 18.02 29.93
C LEU A 28 9.04 19.06 30.88
N CYS A 29 7.77 19.43 30.68
CA CYS A 29 7.04 20.32 31.58
C CYS A 29 6.89 19.71 32.98
N ARG A 30 6.61 18.40 33.08
CA ARG A 30 6.43 17.71 34.36
C ARG A 30 7.75 17.46 35.08
N THR A 31 8.74 16.97 34.34
CA THR A 31 10.03 16.54 34.92
C THR A 31 10.98 17.70 35.17
N ARG A 32 10.87 18.78 34.37
CA ARG A 32 11.82 19.89 34.33
C ARG A 32 13.28 19.43 34.18
N SER A 33 13.48 18.24 33.61
CA SER A 33 14.80 17.65 33.44
C SER A 33 15.67 18.56 32.58
N GLY A 34 16.87 18.88 33.06
CA GLY A 34 17.81 19.75 32.34
C GLY A 34 17.49 21.25 32.37
N ALA A 35 16.52 21.71 33.18
CA ALA A 35 16.24 23.14 33.32
C ALA A 35 17.48 23.93 33.78
N ASP A 36 17.75 25.05 33.09
CA ASP A 36 18.95 25.88 33.27
C ASP A 36 18.69 27.21 34.00
N ALA A 37 17.42 27.49 34.33
CA ALA A 37 17.06 28.66 35.13
C ALA A 37 15.92 28.39 36.12
N VAL A 38 15.91 29.19 37.18
CA VAL A 38 14.92 29.19 38.25
C VAL A 38 14.29 30.58 38.39
N TRP A 39 12.97 30.66 38.32
CA TRP A 39 12.18 31.88 38.58
C TRP A 39 11.64 31.82 40.01
N ARG A 40 12.02 32.80 40.84
CA ARG A 40 11.62 32.94 42.24
C ARG A 40 10.60 34.06 42.39
N THR A 41 9.56 33.81 43.17
CA THR A 41 8.52 34.79 43.50
C THR A 41 8.80 35.44 44.87
N ASP A 42 8.17 36.58 45.13
CA ASP A 42 8.34 37.31 46.39
C ASP A 42 7.80 36.54 47.62
N GLY A 43 6.91 35.55 47.38
CA GLY A 43 6.26 34.74 48.40
C GLY A 43 6.95 33.40 48.71
N SER A 44 8.28 33.30 48.53
CA SER A 44 9.11 32.09 48.74
C SER A 44 8.93 30.91 47.76
N GLY A 45 8.13 31.07 46.71
CA GLY A 45 7.95 30.06 45.66
C GLY A 45 9.03 30.11 44.57
N ALA A 46 9.30 28.99 43.92
CA ALA A 46 10.22 28.95 42.79
C ALA A 46 9.83 27.89 41.74
N CYS A 47 10.08 28.18 40.46
CA CYS A 47 9.85 27.26 39.36
C CYS A 47 11.07 27.18 38.45
N ALA A 48 11.49 25.96 38.10
CA ALA A 48 12.56 25.73 37.14
C ALA A 48 12.01 25.60 35.71
N ALA A 49 12.71 26.17 34.72
CA ALA A 49 12.39 26.01 33.31
C ALA A 49 13.63 26.25 32.42
N HIS A 50 13.48 25.96 31.13
CA HIS A 50 14.52 26.20 30.14
C HIS A 50 14.47 27.64 29.63
N THR A 51 15.58 28.36 29.74
CA THR A 51 15.69 29.78 29.34
C THR A 51 15.35 29.99 27.87
N THR A 52 15.84 29.13 26.97
CA THR A 52 15.55 29.19 25.54
C THR A 52 14.06 29.06 25.26
N LEU A 53 13.38 28.12 25.90
CA LEU A 53 11.95 27.93 25.74
C LEU A 53 11.17 29.17 26.18
N VAL A 54 11.50 29.73 27.35
CA VAL A 54 10.86 30.97 27.83
C VAL A 54 11.16 32.13 26.87
N GLY A 55 12.40 32.23 26.37
CA GLY A 55 12.83 33.27 25.43
C GLY A 55 12.15 33.21 24.07
N VAL A 56 11.79 32.01 23.60
CA VAL A 56 11.08 31.80 22.33
C VAL A 56 9.58 32.07 22.48
N ARG A 57 8.98 31.64 23.58
CA ARG A 57 7.53 31.71 23.79
C ARG A 57 7.07 33.03 24.37
N ALA A 58 7.82 33.62 25.31
CA ALA A 58 7.38 34.82 26.00
C ALA A 58 7.42 36.06 25.09
N ARG A 59 6.26 36.75 25.02
CA ARG A 59 6.05 38.00 24.27
C ARG A 59 5.46 39.09 25.17
N GLY A 60 5.55 40.34 24.73
CA GLY A 60 4.90 41.49 25.38
C GLY A 60 5.17 41.59 26.88
N ALA A 61 4.11 41.82 27.66
CA ALA A 61 4.18 41.97 29.11
C ALA A 61 4.70 40.72 29.82
N VAL A 62 4.37 39.51 29.33
CA VAL A 62 4.90 38.25 29.88
C VAL A 62 6.42 38.19 29.73
N ARG A 63 6.95 38.58 28.57
CA ARG A 63 8.41 38.65 28.35
C ARG A 63 9.09 39.64 29.28
N ALA A 64 8.51 40.83 29.43
CA ALA A 64 9.03 41.86 30.31
C ALA A 64 9.06 41.38 31.77
N ALA A 65 8.01 40.70 32.23
CA ALA A 65 7.92 40.15 33.57
C ALA A 65 8.93 39.01 33.82
N LEU A 66 9.10 38.08 32.87
CA LEU A 66 9.93 36.88 33.08
C LEU A 66 11.43 37.10 32.83
N LEU A 67 11.79 37.93 31.86
CA LEU A 67 13.18 38.09 31.41
C LEU A 67 13.75 39.49 31.67
N GLY A 68 12.90 40.45 32.05
CA GLY A 68 13.29 41.84 32.25
C GLY A 68 13.75 42.54 30.95
N HIS A 69 14.22 43.77 31.08
CA HIS A 69 14.68 44.58 29.94
C HIS A 69 16.16 44.36 29.56
N LYS A 70 16.98 43.77 30.45
CA LYS A 70 18.42 43.62 30.24
C LYS A 70 18.95 42.39 30.98
N ARG A 71 19.48 41.42 30.22
CA ARG A 71 20.26 40.20 30.60
C ARG A 71 19.53 38.89 30.33
N LEU A 72 19.73 38.39 29.11
CA LEU A 72 19.73 36.96 28.83
C LEU A 72 20.94 36.35 29.58
N PHE A 73 20.89 35.08 29.99
CA PHE A 73 21.96 34.34 30.71
C PHE A 73 22.06 34.50 32.23
N ARG A 74 20.94 34.54 32.97
CA ARG A 74 20.96 34.30 34.43
C ARG A 74 20.42 32.91 34.74
N SER A 75 20.98 32.25 35.75
CA SER A 75 20.46 30.98 36.29
C SER A 75 19.32 31.19 37.30
N ALA A 76 19.13 32.42 37.78
CA ALA A 76 18.05 32.78 38.70
C ALA A 76 17.43 34.14 38.34
N TYR A 77 16.10 34.18 38.37
CA TYR A 77 15.27 35.35 38.09
C TYR A 77 14.36 35.61 39.28
N HIS A 78 14.18 36.87 39.65
CA HIS A 78 13.17 37.28 40.63
C HIS A 78 12.03 37.95 39.86
N VAL A 79 10.79 37.50 40.09
CA VAL A 79 9.62 37.95 39.36
C VAL A 79 8.47 38.29 40.32
N ALA A 80 7.82 39.43 40.05
CA ALA A 80 6.64 39.90 40.76
C ALA A 80 5.36 39.21 40.27
N LEU A 81 5.41 37.89 40.02
CA LEU A 81 4.26 37.08 39.65
C LEU A 81 3.90 36.13 40.80
N PRO A 82 2.61 36.00 41.16
CA PRO A 82 2.17 34.97 42.10
C PRO A 82 2.55 33.58 41.59
N LEU A 83 2.92 32.67 42.49
CA LEU A 83 3.40 31.33 42.13
C LEU A 83 2.44 30.56 41.19
N PRO A 84 1.11 30.52 41.42
CA PRO A 84 0.20 29.80 40.53
C PRO A 84 0.14 30.40 39.11
N VAL A 85 0.31 31.72 38.99
CA VAL A 85 0.36 32.42 37.70
C VAL A 85 1.69 32.12 37.00
N LEU A 86 2.80 32.13 37.73
CA LEU A 86 4.11 31.76 37.19
C LEU A 86 4.13 30.31 36.69
N GLU A 87 3.61 29.37 37.47
CA GLU A 87 3.53 27.95 37.10
C GLU A 87 2.69 27.73 35.85
N SER A 88 1.52 28.37 35.76
CA SER A 88 0.64 28.25 34.59
C SER A 88 1.25 28.88 33.34
N VAL A 89 1.93 30.03 33.44
CA VAL A 89 2.65 30.64 32.31
C VAL A 89 3.84 29.78 31.87
N LEU A 90 4.60 29.22 32.80
CA LEU A 90 5.69 28.30 32.44
C LEU A 90 5.15 26.98 31.89
N ALA A 91 4.02 26.47 32.35
CA ALA A 91 3.38 25.29 31.76
C ALA A 91 2.87 25.57 30.33
N TRP A 92 2.27 26.74 30.11
CA TRP A 92 1.87 27.23 28.79
C TRP A 92 3.06 27.28 27.82
N ALA A 93 4.22 27.77 28.25
CA ALA A 93 5.39 27.87 27.39
C ALA A 93 5.84 26.49 26.85
N TYR A 94 5.62 25.40 27.59
CA TYR A 94 5.88 24.04 27.09
C TYR A 94 4.73 23.50 26.27
N THR A 95 3.52 23.56 26.80
CA THR A 95 2.40 22.74 26.30
C THR A 95 1.45 23.50 25.39
N GLY A 96 1.46 24.83 25.44
CA GLY A 96 0.46 25.69 24.82
C GLY A 96 -0.87 25.76 25.59
N ALA A 97 -1.00 25.08 26.73
CA ALA A 97 -2.20 25.16 27.57
C ALA A 97 -2.38 26.60 28.07
N VAL A 98 -3.47 27.26 27.69
CA VAL A 98 -3.71 28.68 27.98
C VAL A 98 -3.84 28.88 29.50
N PRO A 99 -3.09 29.82 30.10
CA PRO A 99 -3.19 30.11 31.52
C PRO A 99 -4.50 30.85 31.85
N ASP A 100 -4.85 30.98 33.13
CA ASP A 100 -5.96 31.83 33.58
C ASP A 100 -5.68 33.29 33.20
N VAL A 101 -6.31 33.76 32.11
CA VAL A 101 -6.09 35.08 31.52
C VAL A 101 -6.47 36.22 32.48
N PRO A 102 -7.63 36.20 33.15
CA PRO A 102 -7.94 37.18 34.20
C PRO A 102 -6.92 37.24 35.34
N ALA A 103 -6.42 36.11 35.82
CA ALA A 103 -5.37 36.10 36.85
C ALA A 103 -4.05 36.65 36.32
N LEU A 104 -3.68 36.29 35.08
CA LEU A 104 -2.47 36.79 34.42
C LEU A 104 -2.52 38.30 34.17
N ALA A 105 -3.64 38.82 33.68
CA ALA A 105 -3.84 40.25 33.42
C ALA A 105 -3.68 41.09 34.69
N ARG A 106 -4.29 40.64 35.81
CA ARG A 106 -4.12 41.27 37.12
C ARG A 106 -2.68 41.23 37.60
N ALA A 107 -2.00 40.09 37.46
CA ALA A 107 -0.60 39.95 37.88
C ALA A 107 0.37 40.80 37.04
N LEU A 108 0.06 41.03 35.76
CA LEU A 108 0.86 41.87 34.86
C LEU A 108 0.48 43.35 34.89
N GLY A 109 -0.66 43.71 35.48
CA GLY A 109 -1.19 45.07 35.47
C GLY A 109 -1.60 45.56 34.07
N CYS A 110 -2.09 44.67 33.21
CA CYS A 110 -2.52 44.99 31.84
C CYS A 110 -3.95 44.54 31.55
N SER A 111 -4.47 44.86 30.36
CA SER A 111 -5.80 44.39 29.95
C SER A 111 -5.81 42.87 29.70
N GLU A 112 -6.98 42.22 29.81
CA GLU A 112 -7.13 40.80 29.46
C GLU A 112 -6.82 40.51 27.98
N VAL A 113 -7.10 41.48 27.10
CA VAL A 113 -6.79 41.39 25.67
C VAL A 113 -5.27 41.32 25.46
N ASP A 114 -4.52 42.21 26.13
CA ASP A 114 -3.07 42.23 26.06
C ASP A 114 -2.45 40.97 26.69
N ALA A 115 -2.98 40.53 27.83
CA ALA A 115 -2.55 39.31 28.50
C ALA A 115 -2.76 38.09 27.60
N ARG A 116 -3.93 37.99 26.95
CA ARG A 116 -4.25 36.92 25.99
C ARG A 116 -3.32 36.96 24.78
N ALA A 117 -3.06 38.14 24.22
CA ALA A 117 -2.14 38.30 23.08
C ALA A 117 -0.70 37.84 23.41
N CYS A 118 -0.29 37.94 24.68
CA CYS A 118 1.01 37.45 25.13
C CYS A 118 1.09 35.91 25.22
N VAL A 119 -0.06 35.20 25.29
CA VAL A 119 -0.14 33.74 25.48
C VAL A 119 -0.92 33.00 24.38
N ALA A 120 -1.24 33.65 23.26
CA ALA A 120 -2.15 33.10 22.24
C ALA A 120 -1.50 32.18 21.18
N ALA A 121 -0.17 32.12 21.08
CA ALA A 121 0.48 31.38 19.99
C ALA A 121 0.57 29.88 20.25
N GLU A 122 0.26 29.06 19.25
CA GLU A 122 0.57 27.63 19.28
C GLU A 122 2.09 27.41 19.38
N PRO A 123 2.56 26.47 20.23
CA PRO A 123 3.98 26.19 20.40
C PRO A 123 4.74 25.97 19.09
N ALA A 124 4.16 25.21 18.16
CA ALA A 124 4.79 24.88 16.90
C ALA A 124 5.12 26.14 16.06
N HIS A 125 4.26 27.16 16.06
CA HIS A 125 4.46 28.38 15.28
C HIS A 125 5.66 29.18 15.79
N ASP A 126 5.78 29.35 17.11
CA ASP A 126 6.91 30.06 17.73
C ASP A 126 8.24 29.34 17.47
N TRP A 127 8.23 28.01 17.59
CA TRP A 127 9.41 27.20 17.32
C TRP A 127 9.79 27.17 15.84
N CYS A 128 8.82 27.13 14.92
CA CYS A 128 9.08 27.28 13.48
C CYS A 128 9.75 28.62 13.18
N ALA A 129 9.25 29.72 13.73
CA ALA A 129 9.86 31.04 13.57
C ALA A 129 11.28 31.09 14.16
N TYR A 130 11.48 30.49 15.33
CA TYR A 130 12.79 30.39 15.95
C TYR A 130 13.79 29.61 15.09
N VAL A 131 13.41 28.43 14.59
CA VAL A 131 14.27 27.60 13.72
C VAL A 131 14.58 28.31 12.41
N ALA A 132 13.61 28.99 11.80
CA ALA A 132 13.81 29.78 10.59
C ALA A 132 14.82 30.92 10.80
N ALA A 133 14.81 31.56 11.98
CA ALA A 133 15.75 32.61 12.36
C ALA A 133 17.18 32.08 12.68
N HIS A 134 17.33 30.78 12.90
CA HIS A 134 18.62 30.14 13.25
C HIS A 134 19.06 29.10 12.21
N PRO A 135 19.28 29.50 10.94
CA PRO A 135 19.53 28.57 9.84
C PRO A 135 20.88 27.83 9.93
N ARG A 136 21.77 28.24 10.84
CA ARG A 136 23.09 27.62 11.09
C ARG A 136 23.02 26.41 12.03
N GLY A 137 21.83 26.04 12.52
CA GLY A 137 21.59 24.80 13.26
C GLY A 137 21.06 25.02 14.67
N ALA A 138 20.72 23.90 15.33
CA ALA A 138 20.21 23.88 16.69
C ALA A 138 21.19 24.56 17.68
N PRO A 139 20.73 25.44 18.58
CA PRO A 139 21.55 25.93 19.68
C PRO A 139 22.07 24.74 20.51
N ARG A 140 23.31 24.81 21.00
CA ARG A 140 23.89 23.80 21.91
C ARG A 140 23.63 24.21 23.35
N ASP A 141 22.37 24.39 23.69
CA ASP A 141 21.92 24.83 25.01
C ASP A 141 21.28 23.69 25.81
N ALA A 142 20.90 24.00 27.05
CA ALA A 142 20.24 23.04 27.93
C ALA A 142 18.92 22.54 27.34
N TRP A 143 18.19 23.40 26.62
CA TRP A 143 16.95 23.03 25.93
C TRP A 143 17.17 21.98 24.84
N HIS A 144 18.21 22.13 24.02
CA HIS A 144 18.61 21.12 23.06
C HIS A 144 18.91 19.79 23.75
N ALA A 145 19.73 19.81 24.80
CA ALA A 145 20.10 18.61 25.53
C ALA A 145 18.87 17.90 26.12
N ALA A 146 17.92 18.67 26.65
CA ALA A 146 16.66 18.15 27.21
C ALA A 146 15.77 17.52 26.13
N LEU A 147 15.53 18.21 25.00
CA LEU A 147 14.77 17.66 23.88
C LEU A 147 15.40 16.38 23.35
N VAL A 148 16.72 16.37 23.15
CA VAL A 148 17.47 15.19 22.72
C VAL A 148 17.31 14.04 23.71
N SER A 149 17.40 14.31 25.01
CA SER A 149 17.29 13.26 26.04
C SER A 149 15.92 12.59 26.11
N VAL A 150 14.85 13.30 25.74
CA VAL A 150 13.48 12.74 25.75
C VAL A 150 13.13 12.11 24.42
N ARG A 151 13.46 12.78 23.32
CA ARG A 151 12.99 12.44 21.97
C ARG A 151 13.91 11.47 21.24
N TRP A 152 15.22 11.71 21.33
CA TRP A 152 16.20 11.03 20.51
C TRP A 152 17.54 10.87 21.25
N PRO A 153 17.60 10.02 22.30
CA PRO A 153 18.81 9.88 23.11
C PRO A 153 20.07 9.51 22.29
N ALA A 154 19.87 8.75 21.21
CA ALA A 154 20.89 8.35 20.26
C ALA A 154 21.36 9.47 19.30
N MET A 155 20.75 10.67 19.33
CA MET A 155 21.15 11.79 18.48
C MET A 155 22.62 12.20 18.65
N ARG A 156 23.18 12.01 19.84
CA ARG A 156 24.56 12.40 20.16
C ARG A 156 25.59 11.66 19.30
N THR A 157 25.29 10.41 18.95
CA THR A 157 26.14 9.57 18.10
C THR A 157 25.70 9.57 16.64
N ALA A 158 24.51 10.09 16.34
CA ALA A 158 23.96 10.10 15.00
C ALA A 158 24.74 11.03 14.06
N PRO A 159 25.13 10.58 12.85
CA PRO A 159 25.89 11.36 11.88
C PRO A 159 25.03 12.39 11.13
N TRP A 160 23.93 12.86 11.70
CA TRP A 160 22.98 13.76 11.02
C TRP A 160 23.59 15.10 10.60
N ARG A 161 24.68 15.53 11.25
CA ARG A 161 25.45 16.73 10.86
C ARG A 161 26.28 16.55 9.59
N ALA A 162 26.49 15.31 9.15
CA ALA A 162 27.14 15.02 7.86
C ALA A 162 26.13 15.06 6.69
N LEU A 163 24.82 15.10 6.97
CA LEU A 163 23.79 15.22 5.94
C LEU A 163 23.87 16.60 5.25
N PRO A 164 23.32 16.74 4.03
CA PRO A 164 23.17 18.04 3.39
C PRO A 164 22.41 19.05 4.25
N ARG A 165 22.72 20.35 4.07
CA ARG A 165 22.14 21.42 4.90
C ARG A 165 20.60 21.45 4.85
N ALA A 166 19.99 21.12 3.72
CA ALA A 166 18.54 21.06 3.59
C ALA A 166 17.94 19.97 4.49
N ALA A 167 18.49 18.76 4.45
CA ALA A 167 18.11 17.65 5.33
C ALA A 167 18.32 17.98 6.82
N GLN A 168 19.44 18.62 7.17
CA GLN A 168 19.69 19.04 8.56
C GLN A 168 18.60 19.98 9.10
N ARG A 169 18.07 20.88 8.28
CA ARG A 169 16.98 21.78 8.69
C ARG A 169 15.70 21.02 9.02
N HIS A 170 15.39 19.93 8.30
CA HIS A 170 14.27 19.07 8.66
C HIS A 170 14.49 18.39 10.02
N VAL A 171 15.70 17.88 10.31
CA VAL A 171 16.01 17.29 11.63
C VAL A 171 15.83 18.30 12.75
N VAL A 172 16.36 19.52 12.57
CA VAL A 172 16.20 20.60 13.57
C VAL A 172 14.74 20.99 13.72
N SER A 173 14.00 21.16 12.62
CA SER A 173 12.57 21.50 12.67
C SER A 173 11.74 20.40 13.36
N LEU A 174 12.03 19.12 13.10
CA LEU A 174 11.35 18.00 13.73
C LEU A 174 11.60 17.96 15.25
N LEU A 175 12.83 18.23 15.67
CA LEU A 175 13.20 18.26 17.08
C LEU A 175 12.56 19.44 17.83
N TYR A 176 12.58 20.64 17.24
CA TYR A 176 12.17 21.86 17.93
C TYR A 176 10.70 22.24 17.72
N ALA A 177 10.10 21.89 16.59
CA ALA A 177 8.75 22.31 16.22
C ALA A 177 7.79 21.14 15.93
N GLY A 178 8.27 19.90 15.96
CA GLY A 178 7.44 18.73 15.70
C GLY A 178 6.91 18.65 14.27
N CYS A 179 7.56 19.32 13.31
CA CYS A 179 7.15 19.33 11.90
C CYS A 179 8.35 19.48 10.97
N LEU A 180 8.13 19.22 9.68
CA LEU A 180 9.14 19.44 8.64
C LEU A 180 9.36 20.93 8.40
N ALA A 181 10.62 21.29 8.10
CA ALA A 181 10.97 22.64 7.65
C ALA A 181 10.27 22.97 6.31
N SER A 182 10.03 24.26 6.06
CA SER A 182 9.49 24.75 4.79
C SER A 182 10.53 24.82 3.66
N THR A 183 11.79 24.52 3.95
CA THR A 183 12.88 24.61 2.99
C THR A 183 12.82 23.47 1.97
N PRO A 184 13.04 23.75 0.68
CA PRO A 184 13.10 22.69 -0.32
C PRO A 184 14.27 21.75 -0.02
N CYS A 185 14.04 20.45 -0.21
CA CYS A 185 15.01 19.39 0.01
C CYS A 185 14.79 18.32 -1.07
N ALA A 186 15.86 17.83 -1.69
CA ALA A 186 15.71 16.83 -2.74
C ALA A 186 15.27 15.48 -2.15
N VAL A 187 14.58 14.66 -2.95
CA VAL A 187 14.02 13.36 -2.53
C VAL A 187 15.11 12.45 -1.96
N HIS A 188 16.25 12.32 -2.63
CA HIS A 188 17.36 11.49 -2.16
C HIS A 188 17.96 12.00 -0.82
N GLU A 189 17.96 13.31 -0.57
CA GLU A 189 18.43 13.87 0.70
C GLU A 189 17.44 13.60 1.83
N LEU A 190 16.12 13.63 1.54
CA LEU A 190 15.08 13.27 2.49
C LEU A 190 15.16 11.79 2.87
N LEU A 191 15.39 10.89 1.89
CA LEU A 191 15.55 9.46 2.14
C LEU A 191 16.83 9.17 2.95
N ALA A 192 17.98 9.78 2.59
CA ALA A 192 19.21 9.65 3.36
C ALA A 192 19.06 10.16 4.81
N CYS A 193 18.27 11.22 5.01
CA CYS A 193 17.91 11.70 6.33
C CYS A 193 17.03 10.69 7.08
N ALA A 194 16.02 10.13 6.41
CA ALA A 194 15.15 9.11 6.98
C ALA A 194 15.95 7.86 7.41
N ASP A 195 16.92 7.41 6.61
CA ASP A 195 17.82 6.29 6.94
C ASP A 195 18.59 6.56 8.24
N VAL A 196 19.17 7.76 8.39
CA VAL A 196 19.90 8.15 9.61
C VAL A 196 18.96 8.14 10.82
N LEU A 197 17.75 8.68 10.68
CA LEU A 197 16.77 8.71 11.78
C LEU A 197 16.27 7.31 12.14
N HIS A 198 16.04 6.45 11.16
CA HIS A 198 15.62 5.06 11.36
C HIS A 198 16.71 4.26 12.09
N ALA A 199 17.96 4.34 11.60
CA ALA A 199 19.11 3.64 12.19
C ALA A 199 19.41 4.07 13.64
N HIS A 200 18.98 5.27 14.04
CA HIS A 200 19.17 5.81 15.38
C HIS A 200 17.87 5.86 16.19
N ALA A 201 16.94 4.92 15.92
CA ALA A 201 15.74 4.67 16.72
C ALA A 201 14.76 5.85 16.83
N TRP A 202 14.58 6.63 15.75
CA TRP A 202 13.50 7.61 15.64
C TRP A 202 12.54 7.32 14.46
N PRO A 203 11.79 6.20 14.53
CA PRO A 203 11.04 5.67 13.38
C PRO A 203 9.92 6.60 12.90
N GLN A 204 9.22 7.33 13.78
CA GLN A 204 8.12 8.20 13.35
C GLN A 204 8.62 9.38 12.51
N ALA A 205 9.78 9.93 12.86
CA ALA A 205 10.41 11.01 12.09
C ALA A 205 10.96 10.51 10.76
N ALA A 206 11.57 9.32 10.75
CA ALA A 206 12.00 8.66 9.52
C ALA A 206 10.81 8.45 8.56
N GLN A 207 9.72 7.84 9.05
CA GLN A 207 8.50 7.60 8.26
C GLN A 207 7.92 8.90 7.71
N LEU A 208 7.87 9.99 8.49
CA LEU A 208 7.41 11.29 7.99
C LEU A 208 8.29 11.83 6.85
N LEU A 209 9.61 11.68 6.96
CA LEU A 209 10.54 12.07 5.89
C LEU A 209 10.35 11.20 4.65
N SER A 210 10.17 9.89 4.78
CA SER A 210 9.92 8.98 3.66
C SER A 210 8.61 9.31 2.94
N ALA A 211 7.55 9.64 3.68
CA ALA A 211 6.29 10.09 3.09
C ALA A 211 6.38 11.48 2.45
N ALA A 212 7.19 12.38 3.00
CA ALA A 212 7.46 13.67 2.38
C ALA A 212 8.32 13.54 1.11
N ALA A 213 9.27 12.59 1.09
CA ALA A 213 10.03 12.23 -0.09
C ALA A 213 9.10 11.68 -1.17
N TRP A 214 8.18 10.79 -0.79
CA TRP A 214 7.18 10.24 -1.70
C TRP A 214 6.26 11.31 -2.30
N ALA A 215 5.72 12.21 -1.48
CA ALA A 215 4.85 13.28 -1.94
C ALA A 215 5.54 14.33 -2.86
N GLN A 216 6.88 14.29 -2.95
CA GLN A 216 7.67 15.17 -3.82
C GLN A 216 8.30 14.42 -5.00
N ALA A 217 8.22 13.09 -5.00
CA ALA A 217 8.93 12.25 -5.96
C ALA A 217 8.35 12.38 -7.36
N ALA A 218 9.23 12.60 -8.33
CA ALA A 218 8.88 12.34 -9.72
C ALA A 218 8.76 10.81 -9.97
N PRO A 219 8.08 10.37 -11.03
CA PRO A 219 7.97 8.95 -11.36
C PRO A 219 9.34 8.25 -11.49
N SER A 220 10.36 8.95 -11.99
CA SER A 220 11.75 8.45 -12.09
C SER A 220 12.40 8.16 -10.73
N GLU A 221 11.91 8.79 -9.64
CA GLU A 221 12.45 8.65 -8.29
C GLU A 221 11.69 7.61 -7.45
N ALA A 222 10.54 7.12 -7.94
CA ALA A 222 9.70 6.17 -7.22
C ALA A 222 10.44 4.88 -6.84
N ARG A 223 11.40 4.42 -7.67
CA ARG A 223 12.26 3.26 -7.36
C ARG A 223 13.04 3.46 -6.05
N SER A 224 13.62 4.63 -5.86
CA SER A 224 14.41 4.95 -4.67
C SER A 224 13.53 4.98 -3.42
N VAL A 225 12.33 5.56 -3.53
CA VAL A 225 11.33 5.58 -2.45
C VAL A 225 10.89 4.16 -2.09
N MET A 226 10.61 3.30 -3.07
CA MET A 226 10.25 1.89 -2.82
C MET A 226 11.37 1.11 -2.15
N THR A 227 12.60 1.26 -2.64
CA THR A 227 13.77 0.56 -2.09
C THR A 227 13.98 0.94 -0.64
N HIS A 228 13.84 2.22 -0.32
CA HIS A 228 13.90 2.72 1.06
C HIS A 228 12.72 2.19 1.90
N ALA A 229 11.49 2.21 1.39
CA ALA A 229 10.32 1.70 2.11
C ALA A 229 10.44 0.22 2.46
N VAL A 230 11.10 -0.58 1.61
CA VAL A 230 11.44 -1.98 1.90
C VAL A 230 12.53 -2.07 2.96
N ALA A 231 13.61 -1.29 2.83
CA ALA A 231 14.73 -1.32 3.78
C ALA A 231 14.34 -0.93 5.21
N CYS A 232 13.33 -0.08 5.36
CA CYS A 232 12.81 0.37 6.66
C CYS A 232 11.55 -0.38 7.13
N ASP A 233 11.14 -1.45 6.44
CA ASP A 233 9.92 -2.22 6.71
C ASP A 233 8.64 -1.35 6.85
N ASP A 234 8.54 -0.29 6.04
CA ASP A 234 7.44 0.66 6.08
C ASP A 234 6.25 0.18 5.24
N ALA A 235 5.46 -0.73 5.81
CA ALA A 235 4.31 -1.36 5.14
C ALA A 235 3.26 -0.35 4.61
N ALA A 236 3.02 0.75 5.34
CA ALA A 236 2.04 1.76 4.92
C ALA A 236 2.53 2.55 3.69
N LEU A 237 3.83 2.88 3.65
CA LEU A 237 4.42 3.52 2.47
C LEU A 237 4.48 2.54 1.28
N GLN A 238 4.85 1.28 1.52
CA GLN A 238 4.84 0.24 0.49
C GLN A 238 3.44 0.12 -0.13
N ALA A 239 2.38 -0.01 0.68
CA ALA A 239 1.00 -0.10 0.20
C ALA A 239 0.56 1.14 -0.59
N ALA A 240 0.93 2.34 -0.13
CA ALA A 240 0.60 3.59 -0.82
C ALA A 240 1.29 3.71 -2.20
N VAL A 241 2.56 3.30 -2.29
CA VAL A 241 3.29 3.30 -3.57
C VAL A 241 2.73 2.24 -4.52
N LEU A 242 2.47 1.03 -4.04
CA LEU A 242 1.87 -0.04 -4.83
C LEU A 242 0.47 0.34 -5.34
N ALA A 243 -0.33 1.02 -4.52
CA ALA A 243 -1.65 1.54 -4.92
C ALA A 243 -1.55 2.54 -6.07
N TRP A 244 -0.64 3.51 -5.96
CA TRP A 244 -0.38 4.48 -7.02
C TRP A 244 0.10 3.81 -8.30
N MET A 245 0.97 2.80 -8.21
CA MET A 245 1.43 2.04 -9.38
C MET A 245 0.30 1.34 -10.12
N CYS A 246 -0.70 0.85 -9.40
CA CYS A 246 -1.87 0.20 -9.98
C CYS A 246 -2.91 1.18 -10.54
N SER A 247 -2.84 2.47 -10.17
CA SER A 247 -3.88 3.46 -10.52
C SER A 247 -3.43 4.57 -11.45
N SER A 248 -2.14 4.67 -11.79
CA SER A 248 -1.58 5.76 -12.61
C SER A 248 -0.70 5.22 -13.75
N GLU A 249 -0.79 5.82 -14.94
CA GLU A 249 0.06 5.48 -16.09
C GLU A 249 1.56 5.70 -15.79
N ALA A 250 1.87 6.78 -15.06
CA ALA A 250 3.23 7.05 -14.63
C ALA A 250 3.75 5.97 -13.67
N GLY A 251 2.86 5.38 -12.87
CA GLY A 251 3.16 4.27 -11.99
C GLY A 251 3.41 2.97 -12.75
N ALA A 252 2.63 2.71 -13.80
CA ALA A 252 2.82 1.56 -14.69
C ALA A 252 4.21 1.57 -15.37
N ALA A 253 4.75 2.74 -15.68
CA ALA A 253 6.08 2.88 -16.28
C ALA A 253 7.24 2.46 -15.34
N VAL A 254 7.01 2.47 -14.01
CA VAL A 254 8.05 2.14 -13.01
C VAL A 254 8.03 0.66 -12.63
N LEU A 255 7.04 -0.10 -13.08
CA LEU A 255 6.86 -1.52 -12.74
C LEU A 255 8.09 -2.42 -12.93
N PRO A 256 8.87 -2.29 -14.03
CA PRO A 256 10.06 -3.12 -14.21
C PRO A 256 11.15 -2.89 -13.15
N ALA A 257 11.07 -1.77 -12.42
CA ALA A 257 12.01 -1.39 -11.38
C ALA A 257 11.53 -1.73 -9.96
N VAL A 258 10.37 -2.39 -9.80
CA VAL A 258 9.82 -2.76 -8.49
C VAL A 258 10.76 -3.77 -7.80
N PRO A 259 11.12 -3.55 -6.52
CA PRO A 259 11.88 -4.52 -5.74
C PRO A 259 11.18 -5.88 -5.66
N ARG A 260 11.93 -6.97 -5.83
CA ARG A 260 11.38 -8.35 -5.79
C ARG A 260 10.60 -8.67 -4.52
N ALA A 261 11.02 -8.09 -3.38
CA ALA A 261 10.34 -8.24 -2.10
C ALA A 261 8.87 -7.78 -2.12
N LEU A 262 8.52 -6.85 -3.03
CA LEU A 262 7.16 -6.32 -3.14
C LEU A 262 6.28 -7.08 -4.14
N HIS A 263 6.82 -8.02 -4.93
CA HIS A 263 6.05 -8.70 -5.97
C HIS A 263 4.82 -9.45 -5.43
N GLY A 264 4.92 -10.07 -4.25
CA GLY A 264 3.77 -10.74 -3.62
C GLY A 264 2.66 -9.76 -3.26
N ALA A 265 3.00 -8.66 -2.58
CA ALA A 265 2.05 -7.61 -2.21
C ALA A 265 1.43 -6.93 -3.44
N LEU A 266 2.25 -6.71 -4.49
CA LEU A 266 1.81 -6.18 -5.76
C LEU A 266 0.78 -7.09 -6.44
N GLY A 267 1.03 -8.41 -6.48
CA GLY A 267 0.10 -9.39 -7.02
C GLY A 267 -1.25 -9.38 -6.30
N ALA A 268 -1.22 -9.32 -4.95
CA ALA A 268 -2.43 -9.23 -4.15
C ALA A 268 -3.23 -7.94 -4.43
N GLN A 269 -2.55 -6.81 -4.62
CA GLN A 269 -3.23 -5.56 -4.94
C GLN A 269 -3.80 -5.55 -6.36
N LEU A 270 -3.07 -6.08 -7.34
CA LEU A 270 -3.55 -6.20 -8.72
C LEU A 270 -4.79 -7.09 -8.84
N LEU A 271 -4.94 -8.10 -7.98
CA LEU A 271 -6.17 -8.91 -7.92
C LEU A 271 -7.44 -8.09 -7.61
N THR A 272 -7.29 -6.90 -7.05
CA THR A 272 -8.40 -5.96 -6.81
C THR A 272 -8.56 -4.91 -7.90
N ALA A 273 -7.54 -4.74 -8.75
CA ALA A 273 -7.54 -3.78 -9.86
C ALA A 273 -8.40 -4.28 -11.04
N PRO A 274 -8.87 -3.40 -11.94
CA PRO A 274 -9.58 -3.82 -13.16
C PRO A 274 -8.75 -4.77 -14.03
N PRO A 275 -9.37 -5.73 -14.76
CA PRO A 275 -8.63 -6.65 -15.63
C PRO A 275 -7.77 -5.95 -16.69
N SER A 276 -8.19 -4.78 -17.17
CA SER A 276 -7.41 -3.98 -18.13
C SER A 276 -6.10 -3.46 -17.53
N THR A 277 -6.11 -3.06 -16.26
CA THR A 277 -4.92 -2.66 -15.50
C THR A 277 -3.97 -3.84 -15.30
N ARG A 278 -4.51 -5.01 -14.92
CA ARG A 278 -3.71 -6.24 -14.77
C ARG A 278 -3.02 -6.62 -16.08
N LEU A 279 -3.73 -6.50 -17.21
CA LEU A 279 -3.16 -6.81 -18.51
C LEU A 279 -2.07 -5.81 -18.91
N ALA A 280 -2.33 -4.50 -18.78
CA ALA A 280 -1.33 -3.47 -19.04
C ALA A 280 -0.07 -3.65 -18.19
N PHE A 281 -0.24 -4.11 -16.95
CA PHE A 281 0.85 -4.45 -16.05
C PHE A 281 1.69 -5.63 -16.58
N ILE A 282 1.05 -6.71 -17.05
CA ILE A 282 1.77 -7.86 -17.63
C ILE A 282 2.50 -7.48 -18.92
N GLU A 283 1.90 -6.64 -19.77
CA GLU A 283 2.55 -6.08 -20.95
C GLU A 283 3.81 -5.29 -20.60
N ALA A 284 3.76 -4.46 -19.54
CA ALA A 284 4.91 -3.68 -19.10
C ALA A 284 6.06 -4.57 -18.58
N LEU A 285 5.74 -5.72 -17.99
CA LEU A 285 6.74 -6.68 -17.50
C LEU A 285 7.20 -7.68 -18.55
N TYR A 286 6.51 -7.81 -19.68
CA TYR A 286 6.80 -8.81 -20.72
C TYR A 286 8.28 -8.85 -21.10
N THR A 287 8.89 -7.68 -21.36
CA THR A 287 10.31 -7.57 -21.78
C THR A 287 11.30 -7.94 -20.68
N SER A 288 10.90 -7.78 -19.41
CA SER A 288 11.74 -8.06 -18.24
C SER A 288 11.45 -9.44 -17.63
N GLY A 289 10.44 -10.14 -18.13
CA GLY A 289 9.89 -11.38 -17.58
C GLY A 289 8.87 -11.14 -16.47
N VAL A 290 7.76 -11.89 -16.49
CA VAL A 290 6.74 -11.85 -15.43
C VAL A 290 7.21 -12.69 -14.24
N PRO A 291 7.39 -12.09 -13.04
CA PRO A 291 7.81 -12.81 -11.85
C PRO A 291 6.85 -13.95 -11.48
N SER A 292 7.39 -15.10 -11.05
CA SER A 292 6.60 -16.27 -10.63
C SER A 292 5.61 -15.97 -9.52
N ALA A 293 5.93 -15.04 -8.61
CA ALA A 293 5.04 -14.57 -7.57
C ALA A 293 3.72 -13.98 -8.09
N LEU A 294 3.66 -13.57 -9.36
CA LEU A 294 2.47 -13.01 -9.99
C LEU A 294 1.67 -14.04 -10.81
N HIS A 295 2.22 -15.23 -11.04
CA HIS A 295 1.57 -16.28 -11.84
C HIS A 295 0.18 -16.66 -11.32
N PRO A 296 -0.06 -16.80 -10.00
CA PRO A 296 -1.40 -17.07 -9.49
C PRO A 296 -2.43 -15.99 -9.85
N MET A 297 -2.01 -14.71 -9.82
CA MET A 297 -2.89 -13.59 -10.20
C MET A 297 -3.24 -13.64 -11.69
N VAL A 298 -2.24 -13.92 -12.54
CA VAL A 298 -2.42 -14.05 -13.99
C VAL A 298 -3.37 -15.21 -14.32
N ALA A 299 -3.15 -16.38 -13.73
CA ALA A 299 -3.99 -17.56 -13.96
C ALA A 299 -5.44 -17.31 -13.53
N ALA A 300 -5.65 -16.73 -12.35
CA ALA A 300 -6.99 -16.42 -11.83
C ALA A 300 -7.73 -15.35 -12.65
N SER A 301 -7.00 -14.50 -13.38
CA SER A 301 -7.57 -13.37 -14.14
C SER A 301 -7.54 -13.57 -15.65
N PHE A 302 -7.07 -14.73 -16.14
CA PHE A 302 -6.69 -14.95 -17.54
C PHE A 302 -7.80 -14.58 -18.53
N ALA A 303 -8.98 -15.21 -18.41
CA ALA A 303 -10.12 -14.93 -19.29
C ALA A 303 -10.61 -13.48 -19.15
N ALA A 304 -10.71 -12.97 -17.92
CA ALA A 304 -11.15 -11.60 -17.69
C ALA A 304 -10.22 -10.55 -18.32
N MET A 305 -8.90 -10.80 -18.32
CA MET A 305 -7.92 -9.92 -18.98
C MET A 305 -8.07 -9.94 -20.50
N LEU A 306 -8.16 -11.15 -21.09
CA LEU A 306 -8.33 -11.31 -22.54
C LEU A 306 -9.68 -10.79 -23.05
N GLY A 307 -10.72 -10.85 -22.22
CA GLY A 307 -12.04 -10.29 -22.51
C GLY A 307 -12.10 -8.75 -22.57
N THR A 308 -11.07 -8.04 -22.11
CA THR A 308 -11.03 -6.56 -22.21
C THR A 308 -10.77 -6.10 -23.65
N PRO A 309 -11.14 -4.85 -24.02
CA PRO A 309 -10.81 -4.31 -25.35
C PRO A 309 -9.31 -4.38 -25.68
N ARG A 310 -8.46 -4.18 -24.66
CA ARG A 310 -7.01 -4.31 -24.78
C ARG A 310 -6.58 -5.76 -25.01
N GLY A 311 -7.17 -6.72 -24.29
CA GLY A 311 -6.95 -8.15 -24.49
C GLY A 311 -7.35 -8.63 -25.88
N GLN A 312 -8.52 -8.19 -26.36
CA GLN A 312 -8.99 -8.50 -27.71
C GLN A 312 -8.07 -7.92 -28.79
N ALA A 313 -7.52 -6.72 -28.59
CA ALA A 313 -6.51 -6.16 -29.49
C ALA A 313 -5.22 -7.01 -29.52
N LEU A 314 -4.75 -7.50 -28.37
CA LEU A 314 -3.58 -8.39 -28.30
C LEU A 314 -3.82 -9.71 -29.04
N LEU A 315 -5.02 -10.28 -28.92
CA LEU A 315 -5.43 -11.49 -29.65
C LEU A 315 -5.47 -11.23 -31.16
N ALA A 316 -6.12 -10.15 -31.60
CA ALA A 316 -6.26 -9.78 -33.01
C ALA A 316 -4.89 -9.51 -33.67
N CYS A 317 -3.97 -8.84 -32.97
CA CYS A 317 -2.63 -8.55 -33.46
C CYS A 317 -1.62 -9.68 -33.21
N SER A 318 -2.04 -10.82 -32.65
CA SER A 318 -1.16 -11.96 -32.36
C SER A 318 0.08 -11.59 -31.53
N SER A 319 -0.13 -10.78 -30.49
CA SER A 319 0.93 -10.28 -29.61
C SER A 319 1.63 -11.43 -28.87
N PRO A 320 2.98 -11.41 -28.74
CA PRO A 320 3.71 -12.41 -27.96
C PRO A 320 3.37 -12.40 -26.45
N VAL A 321 2.69 -11.36 -25.97
CA VAL A 321 2.16 -11.32 -24.60
C VAL A 321 1.12 -12.44 -24.38
N VAL A 322 0.37 -12.82 -25.42
CA VAL A 322 -0.57 -13.95 -25.35
C VAL A 322 0.17 -15.26 -25.06
N ASP A 323 1.31 -15.49 -25.73
CA ASP A 323 2.17 -16.65 -25.49
C ASP A 323 2.62 -16.71 -24.02
N VAL A 324 2.99 -15.56 -23.45
CA VAL A 324 3.41 -15.46 -22.04
C VAL A 324 2.25 -15.72 -21.09
N LEU A 325 1.07 -15.15 -21.34
CA LEU A 325 -0.12 -15.40 -20.52
C LEU A 325 -0.51 -16.88 -20.53
N VAL A 326 -0.47 -17.52 -21.70
CA VAL A 326 -0.76 -18.94 -21.86
C VAL A 326 0.30 -19.80 -21.18
N SER A 327 1.59 -19.48 -21.35
CA SER A 327 2.68 -20.19 -20.66
C SER A 327 2.52 -20.12 -19.14
N ILE A 328 2.18 -18.94 -18.60
CA ILE A 328 1.89 -18.76 -17.17
C ILE A 328 0.66 -19.58 -16.75
N LEU A 329 -0.41 -19.59 -17.55
CA LEU A 329 -1.60 -20.39 -17.24
C LEU A 329 -1.23 -21.88 -17.12
N LEU A 330 -0.40 -22.39 -18.03
CA LEU A 330 0.05 -23.78 -18.04
C LEU A 330 0.99 -24.14 -16.88
N THR A 331 1.64 -23.17 -16.21
CA THR A 331 2.40 -23.47 -14.98
C THR A 331 1.51 -23.90 -13.82
N THR A 332 0.20 -23.60 -13.90
CA THR A 332 -0.80 -24.02 -12.93
C THR A 332 -1.46 -25.36 -13.28
N LEU A 333 -0.97 -26.07 -14.30
CA LEU A 333 -1.53 -27.34 -14.76
C LEU A 333 -1.23 -28.48 -13.77
N HIS A 334 -2.25 -28.93 -13.04
CA HIS A 334 -2.23 -30.12 -12.21
C HIS A 334 -3.60 -30.82 -12.24
N ALA A 335 -3.70 -32.03 -11.66
CA ALA A 335 -4.92 -32.83 -11.72
C ALA A 335 -6.19 -32.10 -11.26
N GLU A 336 -6.09 -31.26 -10.22
CA GLU A 336 -7.23 -30.52 -9.68
C GLU A 336 -7.65 -29.30 -10.53
N SER A 337 -6.73 -28.68 -11.27
CA SER A 337 -6.97 -27.46 -12.04
C SER A 337 -7.19 -27.73 -13.53
N ALA A 338 -6.62 -28.80 -14.08
CA ALA A 338 -6.61 -29.09 -15.51
C ALA A 338 -8.00 -29.06 -16.18
N PRO A 339 -9.07 -29.64 -15.59
CA PRO A 339 -10.40 -29.57 -16.19
C PRO A 339 -10.96 -28.14 -16.23
N ALA A 340 -10.72 -27.34 -15.19
CA ALA A 340 -11.14 -25.94 -15.15
C ALA A 340 -10.36 -25.09 -16.15
N LEU A 341 -9.05 -25.33 -16.31
CA LEU A 341 -8.22 -24.66 -17.31
C LEU A 341 -8.73 -24.93 -18.73
N TYR A 342 -9.14 -26.17 -19.04
CA TYR A 342 -9.78 -26.48 -20.32
C TYR A 342 -11.06 -25.67 -20.53
N ALA A 343 -11.92 -25.59 -19.52
CA ALA A 343 -13.16 -24.84 -19.59
C ALA A 343 -12.92 -23.35 -19.88
N VAL A 344 -11.95 -22.75 -19.18
CA VAL A 344 -11.55 -21.35 -19.36
C VAL A 344 -10.99 -21.10 -20.78
N LEU A 345 -10.07 -21.94 -21.25
CA LEU A 345 -9.46 -21.79 -22.57
C LEU A 345 -10.50 -21.88 -23.69
N VAL A 346 -11.33 -22.92 -23.66
CA VAL A 346 -12.27 -23.21 -24.75
C VAL A 346 -13.53 -22.36 -24.66
N GLY A 347 -14.15 -22.31 -23.48
CA GLY A 347 -15.43 -21.63 -23.30
C GLY A 347 -15.27 -20.12 -23.21
N ASP A 348 -14.41 -19.66 -22.30
CA ASP A 348 -14.37 -18.23 -21.94
C ASP A 348 -13.49 -17.40 -22.89
N VAL A 349 -12.58 -18.04 -23.64
CA VAL A 349 -11.64 -17.33 -24.53
C VAL A 349 -11.85 -17.69 -26.01
N MET A 350 -11.74 -18.97 -26.39
CA MET A 350 -11.82 -19.34 -27.81
C MET A 350 -13.24 -19.22 -28.39
N LEU A 351 -14.24 -19.64 -27.62
CA LEU A 351 -15.66 -19.66 -28.02
C LEU A 351 -16.48 -18.56 -27.35
N ALA A 352 -15.85 -17.45 -26.94
CA ALA A 352 -16.51 -16.35 -26.27
C ALA A 352 -17.73 -15.85 -27.08
N ASP A 353 -18.89 -15.74 -26.42
CA ASP A 353 -20.19 -15.49 -27.06
C ASP A 353 -20.25 -14.15 -27.84
N GLU A 354 -19.52 -13.13 -27.38
CA GLU A 354 -19.55 -11.80 -27.98
C GLU A 354 -18.69 -11.68 -29.25
N GLN A 355 -17.50 -12.30 -29.25
CA GLN A 355 -16.58 -12.33 -30.39
C GLN A 355 -15.77 -13.62 -30.38
N PRO A 356 -16.14 -14.61 -31.20
CA PRO A 356 -15.33 -15.81 -31.40
C PRO A 356 -13.96 -15.42 -31.95
N LEU A 357 -12.91 -16.07 -31.44
CA LEU A 357 -11.55 -15.78 -31.88
C LEU A 357 -11.36 -16.25 -33.33
N ALA A 358 -10.89 -15.34 -34.20
CA ALA A 358 -10.61 -15.67 -35.58
C ALA A 358 -9.38 -16.62 -35.70
N PRO A 359 -9.35 -17.51 -36.71
CA PRO A 359 -8.17 -18.33 -36.98
C PRO A 359 -6.93 -17.47 -37.25
N GLY A 360 -5.80 -17.83 -36.63
CA GLY A 360 -4.54 -17.09 -36.72
C GLY A 360 -3.56 -17.52 -35.63
N ARG A 361 -2.43 -16.80 -35.48
CA ARG A 361 -1.38 -17.19 -34.53
C ARG A 361 -1.88 -17.25 -33.08
N ALA A 362 -2.71 -16.29 -32.63
CA ALA A 362 -3.29 -16.34 -31.29
C ALA A 362 -4.19 -17.57 -31.09
N TRP A 363 -4.94 -17.98 -32.12
CA TRP A 363 -5.72 -19.20 -32.11
C TRP A 363 -4.81 -20.43 -32.00
N ASP A 364 -3.75 -20.50 -32.79
CA ASP A 364 -2.81 -21.63 -32.78
C ASP A 364 -2.16 -21.83 -31.40
N VAL A 365 -1.83 -20.73 -30.72
CA VAL A 365 -1.25 -20.74 -29.37
C VAL A 365 -2.24 -21.29 -28.35
N LEU A 366 -3.50 -20.83 -28.39
CA LEU A 366 -4.55 -21.32 -27.49
C LEU A 366 -4.92 -22.78 -27.79
N GLU A 367 -4.97 -23.16 -29.06
CA GLU A 367 -5.22 -24.54 -29.49
C GLU A 367 -4.08 -25.47 -29.05
N GLN A 368 -2.83 -25.03 -29.13
CA GLN A 368 -1.70 -25.79 -28.60
C GLN A 368 -1.77 -25.94 -27.08
N ALA A 369 -2.20 -24.89 -26.37
CA ALA A 369 -2.45 -24.96 -24.92
C ALA A 369 -3.58 -25.95 -24.59
N ARG A 370 -4.69 -25.89 -25.32
CA ARG A 370 -5.82 -26.84 -25.20
C ARG A 370 -5.33 -28.28 -25.36
N ARG A 371 -4.55 -28.56 -26.41
CA ARG A 371 -3.96 -29.91 -26.65
C ARG A 371 -3.05 -30.35 -25.50
N THR A 372 -2.27 -29.43 -24.95
CA THR A 372 -1.40 -29.71 -23.80
C THR A 372 -2.23 -30.13 -22.57
N VAL A 373 -3.32 -29.43 -22.30
CA VAL A 373 -4.25 -29.77 -21.19
C VAL A 373 -4.92 -31.13 -21.43
N VAL A 374 -5.40 -31.41 -22.64
CA VAL A 374 -6.02 -32.70 -22.98
C VAL A 374 -5.01 -33.84 -22.86
N GLN A 375 -3.79 -33.66 -23.36
CA GLN A 375 -2.73 -34.66 -23.22
C GLN A 375 -2.42 -34.95 -21.76
N TYR A 376 -2.34 -33.92 -20.92
CA TYR A 376 -2.17 -34.09 -19.47
C TYR A 376 -3.33 -34.89 -18.86
N LEU A 377 -4.58 -34.54 -19.19
CA LEU A 377 -5.77 -35.24 -18.68
C LEU A 377 -5.82 -36.70 -19.15
N ARG A 378 -5.38 -37.04 -20.37
CA ARG A 378 -5.31 -38.45 -20.81
C ARG A 378 -4.47 -39.31 -19.86
N HIS A 379 -3.41 -38.75 -19.27
CA HIS A 379 -2.56 -39.45 -18.31
C HIS A 379 -3.03 -39.33 -16.86
N HIS A 380 -3.80 -38.30 -16.51
CA HIS A 380 -4.10 -37.93 -15.11
C HIS A 380 -5.59 -37.79 -14.77
N TRP A 381 -6.51 -38.16 -15.67
CA TRP A 381 -7.96 -37.97 -15.46
C TRP A 381 -8.49 -38.74 -14.23
N VAL A 382 -7.93 -39.90 -13.89
CA VAL A 382 -8.33 -40.65 -12.68
C VAL A 382 -8.02 -39.86 -11.41
N ALA A 383 -6.84 -39.21 -11.35
CA ALA A 383 -6.45 -38.36 -10.24
C ALA A 383 -7.33 -37.10 -10.18
N ALA A 384 -7.60 -36.48 -11.34
CA ALA A 384 -8.51 -35.33 -11.44
C ALA A 384 -9.93 -35.68 -10.97
N ARG A 385 -10.42 -36.87 -11.32
CA ARG A 385 -11.71 -37.41 -10.86
C ARG A 385 -11.69 -37.64 -9.36
N ALA A 386 -10.66 -38.27 -8.81
CA ALA A 386 -10.54 -38.49 -7.37
C ALA A 386 -10.55 -37.17 -6.58
N ALA A 387 -9.96 -36.12 -7.14
CA ALA A 387 -10.00 -34.75 -6.60
C ALA A 387 -11.31 -33.99 -6.88
N ARG A 388 -12.31 -34.63 -7.50
CA ARG A 388 -13.61 -34.04 -7.86
C ARG A 388 -13.52 -32.83 -8.78
N ALA A 389 -12.44 -32.71 -9.55
CA ALA A 389 -12.16 -31.56 -10.40
C ALA A 389 -13.14 -31.39 -11.58
N PHE A 390 -13.85 -32.45 -11.97
CA PHE A 390 -14.88 -32.41 -13.02
C PHE A 390 -16.28 -32.02 -12.52
N ASP A 391 -16.51 -31.99 -11.21
CA ASP A 391 -17.86 -31.84 -10.64
C ASP A 391 -18.44 -30.45 -10.88
N ALA A 392 -17.61 -29.41 -10.83
CA ALA A 392 -18.01 -28.01 -11.03
C ALA A 392 -18.07 -27.58 -12.51
N LEU A 393 -17.76 -28.47 -13.45
CA LEU A 393 -17.72 -28.12 -14.87
C LEU A 393 -19.13 -28.00 -15.49
N PRO A 394 -19.31 -27.05 -16.42
CA PRO A 394 -20.54 -26.94 -17.18
C PRO A 394 -20.74 -28.17 -18.08
N ALA A 395 -22.00 -28.51 -18.36
CA ALA A 395 -22.36 -29.73 -19.08
C ALA A 395 -21.76 -29.82 -20.50
N TRP A 396 -21.55 -28.68 -21.17
CA TRP A 396 -20.91 -28.65 -22.49
C TRP A 396 -19.45 -29.12 -22.38
N CYS A 397 -18.70 -28.59 -21.40
CA CYS A 397 -17.28 -28.86 -21.22
C CYS A 397 -17.03 -30.31 -20.87
N LEU A 398 -17.88 -30.87 -20.00
CA LEU A 398 -17.80 -32.27 -19.60
C LEU A 398 -18.07 -33.23 -20.76
N LYS A 399 -18.98 -32.90 -21.68
CA LYS A 399 -19.23 -33.70 -22.90
C LYS A 399 -18.03 -33.66 -23.84
N GLU A 400 -17.46 -32.48 -24.06
CA GLU A 400 -16.29 -32.29 -24.93
C GLU A 400 -15.07 -33.02 -24.37
N LEU A 401 -14.77 -32.85 -23.07
CA LEU A 401 -13.67 -33.57 -22.44
C LEU A 401 -13.88 -35.08 -22.47
N ALA A 402 -15.10 -35.58 -22.28
CA ALA A 402 -15.38 -37.00 -22.38
C ALA A 402 -15.10 -37.54 -23.79
N ALA A 403 -15.50 -36.80 -24.83
CA ALA A 403 -15.20 -37.16 -26.21
C ALA A 403 -13.68 -37.13 -26.50
N GLU A 404 -12.96 -36.10 -26.05
CA GLU A 404 -11.50 -35.96 -26.24
C GLU A 404 -10.67 -37.03 -25.51
N LEU A 405 -11.24 -37.63 -24.46
CA LEU A 405 -10.65 -38.68 -23.64
C LEU A 405 -11.14 -40.08 -24.00
N ASP A 406 -12.06 -40.22 -24.96
CA ASP A 406 -12.72 -41.48 -25.33
C ASP A 406 -13.43 -42.18 -24.14
N LEU A 407 -14.12 -41.39 -23.31
CA LEU A 407 -14.83 -41.85 -22.12
C LEU A 407 -16.31 -41.46 -22.17
N GLU A 408 -17.13 -42.11 -21.34
CA GLU A 408 -18.47 -41.61 -21.07
C GLU A 408 -18.42 -40.40 -20.13
N ALA A 409 -19.23 -39.38 -20.42
CA ALA A 409 -19.35 -38.17 -19.59
C ALA A 409 -19.56 -38.46 -18.10
N GLN A 410 -20.39 -39.47 -17.78
CA GLN A 410 -20.68 -39.84 -16.39
C GLN A 410 -19.49 -40.49 -15.68
N ALA A 411 -18.55 -41.09 -16.42
CA ALA A 411 -17.36 -41.71 -15.88
C ALA A 411 -16.34 -40.68 -15.34
N LEU A 412 -16.42 -39.42 -15.77
CA LEU A 412 -15.56 -38.34 -15.29
C LEU A 412 -15.95 -37.82 -13.91
N ARG A 413 -17.21 -38.00 -13.49
CA ARG A 413 -17.68 -37.56 -12.16
C ARG A 413 -17.50 -38.64 -11.12
N VAL A 414 -17.36 -38.22 -9.86
CA VAL A 414 -17.50 -39.13 -8.72
C VAL A 414 -18.98 -39.34 -8.50
N ALA A 415 -19.44 -40.59 -8.56
CA ALA A 415 -20.81 -40.89 -8.20
C ALA A 415 -21.02 -40.47 -6.73
N PRO A 416 -22.11 -39.76 -6.39
CA PRO A 416 -22.41 -39.51 -4.99
C PRO A 416 -22.46 -40.87 -4.30
N ALA A 417 -21.76 -41.03 -3.18
CA ALA A 417 -21.81 -42.24 -2.39
C ALA A 417 -23.29 -42.56 -2.14
N GLN A 418 -23.79 -43.61 -2.79
CA GLN A 418 -25.12 -44.11 -2.48
C GLN A 418 -25.05 -44.48 -1.00
N ALA A 419 -25.82 -43.77 -0.18
CA ALA A 419 -26.10 -44.23 1.17
C ALA A 419 -26.57 -45.68 1.06
N PRO A 420 -26.10 -46.61 1.92
CA PRO A 420 -26.40 -48.02 1.78
C PRO A 420 -27.92 -48.20 1.74
N ALA A 421 -28.42 -48.61 0.58
CA ALA A 421 -29.83 -48.95 0.43
C ALA A 421 -30.13 -50.12 1.38
N PRO A 422 -31.21 -50.05 2.18
CA PRO A 422 -31.59 -51.18 3.01
C PRO A 422 -31.91 -52.37 2.10
N ALA A 423 -31.24 -53.49 2.37
CA ALA A 423 -31.48 -54.74 1.68
C ALA A 423 -32.96 -55.13 1.84
N SER A 424 -33.66 -55.25 0.72
CA SER A 424 -34.94 -55.95 0.66
C SER A 424 -34.80 -57.06 -0.37
N ASP A 425 -34.65 -58.28 0.17
CA ASP A 425 -34.95 -59.51 -0.53
C ASP A 425 -36.38 -59.47 -1.07
N ALA A 426 -36.55 -59.80 -2.35
CA ALA A 426 -37.56 -60.76 -2.82
C ALA A 426 -37.49 -60.87 -4.35
N SER A 427 -37.19 -62.09 -4.79
CA SER A 427 -37.41 -62.59 -6.14
C SER A 427 -38.85 -62.34 -6.63
N SER A 428 -39.06 -62.16 -7.94
CA SER A 428 -39.68 -63.19 -8.80
C SER A 428 -40.12 -62.66 -10.18
N VAL A 429 -40.07 -63.60 -11.14
CA VAL A 429 -40.80 -63.72 -12.41
C VAL A 429 -40.21 -63.10 -13.70
N ARG A 430 -39.84 -64.03 -14.59
CA ARG A 430 -39.56 -63.92 -16.04
C ARG A 430 -40.81 -63.55 -16.86
N GLY A 431 -40.59 -62.86 -17.98
CA GLY A 431 -41.46 -62.89 -19.16
C GLY A 431 -40.88 -61.99 -20.26
N MET A 432 -40.08 -62.54 -21.18
CA MET A 432 -40.47 -63.06 -22.51
C MET A 432 -40.45 -61.97 -23.61
N THR A 433 -39.90 -62.39 -24.75
CA THR A 433 -39.41 -61.65 -25.92
C THR A 433 -40.49 -61.04 -26.81
N SER A 434 -40.18 -59.96 -27.52
CA SER A 434 -40.65 -59.76 -28.90
C SER A 434 -39.78 -58.76 -29.67
N ALA A 435 -39.45 -59.16 -30.89
CA ALA A 435 -38.64 -58.49 -31.88
C ALA A 435 -39.34 -57.29 -32.54
N GLY A 436 -38.52 -56.43 -33.17
CA GLY A 436 -38.91 -55.70 -34.37
C GLY A 436 -38.87 -54.18 -34.25
N LEU A 437 -37.80 -53.55 -34.74
CA LEU A 437 -37.85 -52.70 -35.93
C LEU A 437 -36.47 -52.10 -36.21
N ALA A 438 -35.93 -52.50 -37.36
CA ALA A 438 -34.80 -51.86 -37.99
C ALA A 438 -35.14 -50.39 -38.30
N GLN A 439 -34.38 -49.47 -37.72
CA GLN A 439 -34.12 -48.17 -38.33
C GLN A 439 -32.62 -48.05 -38.49
N THR A 440 -32.19 -48.17 -39.74
CA THR A 440 -30.90 -47.71 -40.24
C THR A 440 -30.75 -46.23 -39.88
N ARG A 441 -30.07 -45.93 -38.77
CA ARG A 441 -29.49 -44.61 -38.51
C ARG A 441 -28.02 -44.70 -38.88
N ALA A 442 -27.65 -43.96 -39.93
CA ALA A 442 -26.26 -43.66 -40.25
C ALA A 442 -25.56 -43.11 -38.99
N PRO A 443 -24.26 -43.41 -38.78
CA PRO A 443 -23.52 -42.84 -37.68
C PRO A 443 -23.27 -41.37 -37.98
N GLU A 444 -24.11 -40.47 -37.47
CA GLU A 444 -23.73 -39.07 -37.35
C GLU A 444 -22.62 -38.98 -36.29
N GLN A 445 -21.37 -39.07 -36.73
CA GLN A 445 -20.23 -38.52 -36.01
C GLN A 445 -20.43 -37.01 -35.83
N ARG A 446 -21.19 -36.61 -34.81
CA ARG A 446 -21.21 -35.24 -34.32
C ARG A 446 -20.02 -35.04 -33.39
N GLY A 447 -18.85 -34.87 -34.00
CA GLY A 447 -17.65 -34.38 -33.33
C GLY A 447 -17.58 -32.84 -33.30
N PRO A 448 -16.54 -32.25 -32.70
CA PRO A 448 -16.36 -30.80 -32.50
C PRO A 448 -16.40 -29.97 -33.79
N ALA A 449 -16.18 -30.59 -34.95
CA ALA A 449 -16.40 -29.97 -36.26
C ALA A 449 -17.85 -29.45 -36.44
N SER A 450 -18.84 -30.02 -35.76
CA SER A 450 -20.27 -29.66 -35.90
C SER A 450 -20.63 -28.34 -35.21
N LEU A 451 -20.18 -28.11 -33.97
CA LEU A 451 -20.40 -26.84 -33.26
C LEU A 451 -19.43 -25.77 -33.74
N TYR A 452 -18.18 -26.15 -34.03
CA TYR A 452 -17.18 -25.27 -34.65
C TYR A 452 -17.63 -24.79 -36.04
N ALA A 453 -18.15 -25.68 -36.90
CA ALA A 453 -18.74 -25.28 -38.18
C ALA A 453 -20.04 -24.47 -38.01
N ALA A 454 -20.86 -24.74 -36.99
CA ALA A 454 -22.07 -23.96 -36.73
C ALA A 454 -21.75 -22.52 -36.30
N VAL A 455 -20.73 -22.32 -35.45
CA VAL A 455 -20.27 -20.99 -35.03
C VAL A 455 -19.56 -20.28 -36.18
N LEU A 456 -18.65 -20.96 -36.89
CA LEU A 456 -17.96 -20.41 -38.07
C LEU A 456 -18.93 -20.03 -39.20
N ASN A 457 -19.95 -20.85 -39.48
CA ASN A 457 -20.99 -20.54 -40.47
C ASN A 457 -21.85 -19.35 -40.03
N LYS A 458 -22.12 -19.20 -38.73
CA LYS A 458 -22.88 -18.06 -38.19
C LYS A 458 -22.09 -16.76 -38.25
N SER A 459 -20.77 -16.80 -38.01
CA SER A 459 -19.89 -15.64 -38.18
C SER A 459 -19.65 -15.29 -39.66
N ALA A 460 -19.50 -16.30 -40.54
CA ALA A 460 -19.36 -16.08 -41.99
C ALA A 460 -20.64 -15.47 -42.60
N ALA A 461 -21.82 -15.90 -42.14
CA ALA A 461 -23.10 -15.33 -42.56
C ALA A 461 -23.32 -13.87 -42.10
N ARG A 462 -22.63 -13.43 -41.04
CA ARG A 462 -22.67 -12.02 -40.57
C ARG A 462 -21.66 -11.10 -41.24
N ALA A 463 -20.59 -11.64 -41.83
CA ALA A 463 -19.57 -10.88 -42.55
C ALA A 463 -19.89 -10.71 -44.06
N GLY A 464 -20.86 -11.48 -44.58
CA GLY A 464 -21.33 -11.42 -45.97
C GLY A 464 -22.65 -10.65 -46.18
N ALA A 465 -23.13 -9.95 -45.15
CA ALA A 465 -24.24 -8.99 -45.19
C ALA A 465 -23.70 -7.61 -44.83
#